data_AF-A0A839IX34-F1
#
_entry.id   AF-A0A839IX34-F1
#
_cell.length_a   1.000
_cell.length_b   1.000
_cell.length_c   1.000
_cell.angle_alpha   90.00
_cell.angle_beta   90.00
_cell.angle_gamma   90.00
#
_symmetry.space_group_name_H-M   'P 1'
#
loop_
_entity.id
_entity.type
_entity.pdbx_description
1 polymer ?
#
loop_
_entity_poly.entity_id
_entity_poly.type
_entity_poly.pdbx_seq_one_letter_code
_entity_poly.pdbx_strand_id
1 'polypeptide(L)'
;MTVQHGTAPSITAFIDAHMPFLRTGRAAVADALRADDERGNAFLVLEQPPLRWRFAREKGGLSLELQPVECRRRWYSVDLIRRLFTGQRERSGQLDGAYAAFLGEHLAELETLFSPEQWPDTERRLDELRKTRSRELFG
;
A
#
# COMPACT_ATOMS: atom_id res chain seq x y z
N MET A 1 19.18 -27.01 16.33
CA MET A 1 19.30 -25.78 15.51
C MET A 1 17.93 -25.13 15.51
N THR A 2 17.69 -24.19 16.43
CA THR A 2 16.36 -23.59 16.61
C THR A 2 16.13 -22.57 15.50
N VAL A 3 15.16 -22.84 14.62
CA VAL A 3 14.72 -21.85 13.64
C VAL A 3 14.07 -20.72 14.43
N GLN A 4 14.76 -19.59 14.55
CA GLN A 4 14.13 -18.37 15.03
C GLN A 4 13.10 -17.96 13.98
N HIS A 5 11.84 -18.29 14.23
CA HIS A 5 10.71 -17.65 13.56
C HIS A 5 10.73 -16.18 13.98
N GLY A 6 11.46 -15.36 13.23
CA GLY A 6 11.46 -13.91 13.42
C GLY A 6 10.03 -13.43 13.29
N THR A 7 9.44 -13.01 14.41
CA THR A 7 8.05 -12.54 14.46
C THR A 7 7.93 -11.35 13.53
N ALA A 8 7.36 -11.59 12.36
CA ALA A 8 7.34 -10.60 11.31
C ALA A 8 6.54 -9.38 11.80
N PRO A 9 7.01 -8.14 11.57
CA PRO A 9 6.58 -6.97 12.34
C PRO A 9 5.08 -6.71 12.23
N SER A 10 4.50 -6.21 13.32
CA SER A 10 3.12 -5.71 13.33
C SER A 10 2.98 -4.50 12.40
N ILE A 11 1.75 -4.24 11.93
CA ILE A 11 1.46 -3.11 11.05
C ILE A 11 1.93 -1.79 11.68
N THR A 12 1.63 -1.57 12.96
CA THR A 12 2.02 -0.35 13.67
C THR A 12 3.54 -0.23 13.82
N ALA A 13 4.23 -1.30 14.22
CA ALA A 13 5.70 -1.29 14.35
C ALA A 13 6.40 -0.97 13.01
N PHE A 14 5.85 -1.45 11.88
CA PHE A 14 6.38 -1.10 10.57
C PHE A 14 6.15 0.38 10.23
N ILE A 15 4.93 0.90 10.45
CA ILE A 15 4.59 2.31 10.20
C ILE A 15 5.46 3.23 11.07
N ASP A 16 5.63 2.91 12.35
CA ASP A 16 6.39 3.72 13.30
C ASP A 16 7.90 3.71 12.98
N ALA A 17 8.43 2.62 12.42
CA ALA A 17 9.83 2.51 12.01
C ALA A 17 10.15 3.12 10.64
N HIS A 18 9.22 3.05 9.67
CA HIS A 18 9.51 3.35 8.26
C HIS A 18 8.62 4.42 7.61
N MET A 19 7.46 4.73 8.19
CA MET A 19 6.48 5.68 7.63
C MET A 19 6.04 6.74 8.66
N PRO A 20 6.96 7.41 9.39
CA PRO A 20 6.59 8.42 10.39
C PRO A 20 5.84 9.62 9.78
N PHE A 21 6.00 9.86 8.47
CA PHE A 21 5.25 10.89 7.74
C PHE A 21 3.73 10.69 7.80
N LEU A 22 3.25 9.44 7.91
CA LEU A 22 1.82 9.13 8.12
C LEU A 22 1.34 9.44 9.54
N ARG A 23 2.23 9.69 10.50
CA ARG A 23 1.89 10.15 11.86
C ARG A 23 1.88 11.67 11.97
N THR A 24 2.69 12.36 11.17
CA THR A 24 2.77 13.83 11.14
C THR A 24 1.75 14.46 10.20
N GLY A 25 1.36 13.75 9.13
CA GLY A 25 0.19 14.10 8.34
C GLY A 25 -1.11 13.95 9.13
N ARG A 26 -2.19 14.57 8.66
CA ARG A 26 -3.52 14.54 9.31
C ARG A 26 -4.25 13.19 9.12
N ALA A 27 -3.52 12.09 9.11
CA ALA A 27 -4.07 10.76 8.85
C ALA A 27 -4.97 10.31 10.02
N ALA A 28 -6.25 10.15 9.74
CA ALA A 28 -7.19 9.52 10.66
C ALA A 28 -7.18 8.00 10.48
N VAL A 29 -7.44 7.24 11.55
CA VAL A 29 -7.80 5.82 11.41
C VAL A 29 -9.25 5.77 10.89
N ALA A 30 -9.44 5.29 9.66
CA ALA A 30 -10.76 5.20 9.04
C ALA A 30 -11.40 3.81 9.22
N ASP A 31 -10.59 2.76 9.32
CA ASP A 31 -11.02 1.39 9.60
C ASP A 31 -9.85 0.57 10.17
N ALA A 32 -10.13 -0.44 10.99
CA ALA A 32 -9.11 -1.32 11.54
C ALA A 32 -9.69 -2.67 11.98
N LEU A 33 -9.11 -3.77 11.50
CA LEU A 33 -9.30 -5.10 12.06
C LEU A 33 -8.03 -5.51 12.82
N ARG A 34 -8.15 -5.60 14.13
CA ARG A 34 -7.15 -6.26 14.97
C ARG A 34 -7.36 -7.77 14.89
N ALA A 35 -6.27 -8.52 14.82
CA ALA A 35 -6.33 -9.98 14.77
C ALA A 35 -6.75 -10.55 16.13
N ASP A 36 -8.03 -10.88 16.28
CA ASP A 36 -8.53 -11.75 17.34
C ASP A 36 -8.53 -13.24 16.91
N ASP A 37 -8.04 -13.55 15.69
CA ASP A 37 -8.03 -14.92 15.14
C ASP A 37 -6.65 -15.60 15.19
N GLU A 38 -6.67 -16.92 15.36
CA GLU A 38 -5.49 -17.80 15.33
C GLU A 38 -4.81 -17.85 13.94
N ARG A 39 -5.36 -17.17 12.92
CA ARG A 39 -4.83 -17.16 11.55
C ARG A 39 -3.80 -16.06 11.34
N GLY A 40 -3.76 -15.05 12.22
CA GLY A 40 -2.77 -13.98 12.22
C GLY A 40 -3.03 -12.91 11.17
N ASN A 41 -4.28 -12.76 10.73
CA ASN A 41 -4.65 -11.77 9.72
C ASN A 41 -5.13 -10.46 10.39
N ALA A 42 -4.55 -9.32 10.01
CA ALA A 42 -4.95 -8.00 10.51
C ALA A 42 -4.98 -6.98 9.38
N PHE A 43 -5.73 -5.90 9.53
CA PHE A 43 -5.58 -4.74 8.63
C PHE A 43 -5.77 -3.41 9.36
N LEU A 44 -5.19 -2.37 8.80
CA LEU A 44 -5.34 -0.98 9.24
C LEU A 44 -5.57 -0.10 8.00
N VAL A 45 -6.62 0.70 8.02
CA VAL A 45 -6.87 1.73 7.01
C VAL A 45 -6.65 3.10 7.62
N LEU A 46 -5.63 3.80 7.13
CA LEU A 46 -5.40 5.22 7.42
C LEU A 46 -5.97 6.06 6.28
N GLU A 47 -6.55 7.21 6.61
CA GLU A 47 -7.19 8.12 5.66
C GLU A 47 -6.59 9.53 5.84
N GLN A 48 -5.91 10.00 4.81
CA GLN A 48 -5.29 11.32 4.71
C GLN A 48 -5.65 11.87 3.32
N PRO A 49 -6.71 12.68 3.19
CA PRO A 49 -7.16 13.17 1.88
C PRO A 49 -6.02 13.79 1.06
N PRO A 50 -5.90 13.42 -0.24
CA PRO A 50 -6.85 12.64 -1.04
C PRO A 50 -6.67 11.11 -0.97
N LEU A 51 -5.78 10.59 -0.13
CA LEU A 51 -5.37 9.17 -0.07
C LEU A 51 -6.01 8.36 1.08
N ARG A 52 -6.21 7.07 0.81
CA ARG A 52 -6.46 6.01 1.80
C ARG A 52 -5.35 4.96 1.67
N TRP A 53 -4.85 4.50 2.81
CA TRP A 53 -3.72 3.59 2.95
C TRP A 53 -4.20 2.33 3.68
N ARG A 54 -4.36 1.21 2.97
CA ARG A 54 -4.77 -0.08 3.55
C ARG A 54 -3.54 -0.97 3.73
N PHE A 55 -3.07 -1.06 4.96
CA PHE A 55 -2.08 -2.03 5.37
C PHE A 55 -2.77 -3.35 5.68
N ALA A 56 -2.37 -4.44 5.04
CA ALA A 56 -2.88 -5.77 5.33
C ALA A 56 -1.76 -6.71 5.76
N ARG A 57 -2.01 -7.43 6.85
CA ARG A 57 -1.12 -8.39 7.45
C ARG A 57 -1.68 -9.78 7.21
N GLU A 58 -0.92 -10.61 6.53
CA GLU A 58 -1.27 -11.98 6.22
C GLU A 58 -0.07 -12.91 6.46
N LYS A 59 -0.28 -14.22 6.34
CA LYS A 59 0.79 -15.24 6.43
C LYS A 59 1.94 -14.99 5.45
N GLY A 60 1.67 -14.38 4.29
CA GLY A 60 2.67 -14.05 3.26
C GLY A 60 3.51 -12.81 3.57
N GLY A 61 3.16 -12.00 4.56
CA GLY A 61 3.88 -10.76 4.89
C GLY A 61 2.96 -9.58 5.21
N LEU A 62 3.53 -8.39 5.12
CA LEU A 62 2.81 -7.11 5.16
C LEU A 62 2.62 -6.64 3.72
N SER A 63 1.44 -6.17 3.35
CA SER A 63 1.16 -5.53 2.07
C SER A 63 0.54 -4.16 2.30
N LEU A 64 0.61 -3.32 1.27
CA LEU A 64 -0.03 -2.00 1.25
C LEU A 64 -0.79 -1.83 -0.06
N GLU A 65 -2.03 -1.35 0.07
CA GLU A 65 -2.86 -0.89 -1.03
C GLU A 65 -3.28 0.56 -0.83
N LEU A 66 -3.41 1.29 -1.94
CA LEU A 66 -3.81 2.69 -1.98
C LEU A 66 -5.13 2.85 -2.75
N GLN A 67 -5.90 3.86 -2.37
CA GLN A 67 -7.22 4.21 -2.94
C GLN A 67 -7.48 5.71 -2.71
N PRO A 68 -8.12 6.45 -3.64
CA PRO A 68 -8.54 7.82 -3.38
C PRO A 68 -9.72 7.88 -2.39
N VAL A 69 -9.80 8.93 -1.57
CA VAL A 69 -10.88 9.12 -0.58
C VAL A 69 -12.25 9.21 -1.24
N GLU A 70 -12.35 9.94 -2.35
CA GLU A 70 -13.59 10.21 -3.08
C GLU A 70 -14.08 9.01 -3.91
N CYS A 71 -13.17 8.20 -4.46
CA CYS A 71 -13.51 7.09 -5.37
C CYS A 71 -13.20 5.73 -4.75
N ARG A 72 -14.03 5.31 -3.78
CA ARG A 72 -13.82 4.08 -2.98
C ARG A 72 -14.10 2.75 -3.71
N ARG A 73 -13.94 2.72 -5.04
CA ARG A 73 -14.32 1.57 -5.90
C ARG A 73 -13.34 0.40 -5.84
N ARG A 74 -12.05 0.68 -5.66
CA ARG A 74 -10.97 -0.29 -5.86
C ARG A 74 -9.72 0.07 -5.06
N TRP A 75 -8.98 -0.95 -4.63
CA TRP A 75 -7.66 -0.85 -4.03
C TRP A 75 -6.58 -1.21 -5.07
N TYR A 76 -5.44 -0.53 -4.99
CA TYR A 76 -4.28 -0.72 -5.87
C TYR A 76 -3.04 -1.00 -5.04
N SER A 77 -2.38 -2.14 -5.27
CA SER A 77 -1.20 -2.53 -4.51
C SER A 77 -0.01 -1.62 -4.78
N VAL A 78 0.84 -1.43 -3.76
CA VAL A 78 2.01 -0.53 -3.80
C VAL A 78 2.97 -0.83 -4.97
N ASP A 79 3.06 -2.09 -5.41
CA ASP A 79 3.88 -2.46 -6.58
C ASP A 79 3.38 -1.85 -7.90
N LEU A 80 2.06 -1.72 -8.07
CA LEU A 80 1.46 -1.09 -9.24
C LEU A 80 1.67 0.43 -9.20
N ILE A 81 1.60 1.03 -8.01
CA ILE A 81 1.88 2.45 -7.81
C ILE A 81 3.35 2.74 -8.13
N ARG A 82 4.30 1.94 -7.62
CA ARG A 82 5.72 2.10 -7.93
C ARG A 82 6.03 1.88 -9.40
N ARG A 83 5.41 0.88 -10.04
CA ARG A 83 5.51 0.65 -11.50
C ARG A 83 4.93 1.81 -12.32
N LEU A 84 3.92 2.53 -11.83
CA LEU A 84 3.37 3.72 -12.49
C LEU A 84 4.39 4.88 -12.56
N PHE A 85 5.21 5.03 -11.50
CA PHE A 85 6.26 6.05 -11.41
C PHE A 85 7.53 5.65 -12.17
N THR A 86 8.04 4.44 -11.93
CA THR A 86 9.36 4.01 -12.43
C THR A 86 9.30 3.38 -13.83
N GLY A 87 8.11 2.94 -14.27
CA GLY A 87 7.94 2.07 -15.44
C GLY A 87 8.45 0.64 -15.24
N GLN A 88 9.11 0.34 -14.11
CA GLN A 88 9.80 -0.93 -13.88
C GLN A 88 8.88 -1.99 -13.24
N ARG A 89 9.11 -3.26 -13.56
CA ARG A 89 8.39 -4.39 -12.95
C ARG A 89 9.00 -4.74 -11.60
N GLU A 90 8.20 -4.58 -10.55
CA GLU A 90 8.53 -5.03 -9.21
C GLU A 90 8.50 -6.55 -9.08
N ARG A 91 9.36 -7.10 -8.22
CA ARG A 91 9.48 -8.55 -7.96
C ARG A 91 8.49 -9.06 -6.92
N SER A 92 8.02 -8.19 -6.03
CA SER A 92 7.12 -8.52 -4.93
C SER A 92 6.19 -7.35 -4.62
N GLY A 93 4.95 -7.64 -4.21
CA GLY A 93 4.01 -6.67 -3.64
C GLY A 93 4.04 -6.61 -2.10
N GLN A 94 5.00 -7.31 -1.48
CA GLN A 94 5.22 -7.24 -0.04
C GLN A 94 5.85 -5.88 0.32
N LEU A 95 5.28 -5.21 1.31
CA LEU A 95 5.76 -3.93 1.83
C LEU A 95 7.08 -4.13 2.58
N ASP A 96 8.08 -3.33 2.22
CA ASP A 96 9.41 -3.30 2.82
C ASP A 96 9.92 -1.86 2.97
N GLY A 97 11.13 -1.69 3.51
CA GLY A 97 11.74 -0.37 3.70
C GLY A 97 11.99 0.40 2.40
N ALA A 98 12.15 -0.27 1.25
CA ALA A 98 12.36 0.39 -0.03
C ALA A 98 11.05 0.98 -0.59
N TYR A 99 9.93 0.27 -0.42
CA TYR A 99 8.60 0.82 -0.67
C TYR A 99 8.27 1.97 0.28
N ALA A 100 8.57 1.85 1.57
CA ALA A 100 8.32 2.92 2.54
C ALA A 100 9.13 4.20 2.23
N ALA A 101 10.40 4.06 1.83
CA ALA A 101 11.23 5.17 1.36
C ALA A 101 10.64 5.83 0.10
N PHE A 102 10.29 5.04 -0.92
CA PHE A 102 9.63 5.53 -2.15
C PHE A 102 8.35 6.33 -1.85
N LEU A 103 7.51 5.84 -0.93
CA LEU A 103 6.26 6.51 -0.55
C LEU A 103 6.47 7.82 0.22
N GLY A 104 7.55 7.91 1.01
CA GLY A 104 7.92 9.13 1.72
C GLY A 104 8.55 10.17 0.79
N GLU A 105 9.38 9.73 -0.16
CA GLU A 105 10.03 10.59 -1.16
C GLU A 105 9.01 11.21 -2.13
N HIS A 106 8.02 10.43 -2.58
CA HIS A 106 7.03 10.85 -3.58
C HIS A 106 5.63 11.16 -3.02
N LEU A 107 5.52 11.50 -1.73
CA LEU A 107 4.21 11.70 -1.08
C LEU A 107 3.39 12.80 -1.78
N ALA A 108 4.02 13.92 -2.15
CA ALA A 108 3.32 15.04 -2.78
C ALA A 108 2.84 14.71 -4.21
N GLU A 109 3.62 13.97 -5.00
CA GLU A 109 3.20 13.47 -6.31
C GLU A 109 2.09 12.42 -6.18
N LEU A 110 2.14 11.57 -5.15
CA LEU A 110 1.08 10.60 -4.86
C LEU A 110 -0.23 11.30 -4.48
N GLU A 111 -0.19 12.29 -3.59
CA GLU A 111 -1.36 13.12 -3.26
C GLU A 111 -1.89 13.82 -4.53
N THR A 112 -1.01 14.31 -5.40
CA THR A 112 -1.41 14.88 -6.69
C THR A 112 -2.09 13.86 -7.60
N LEU A 113 -1.52 12.67 -7.82
CA LEU A 113 -2.09 11.65 -8.72
C LEU A 113 -3.44 11.09 -8.25
N PHE A 114 -3.67 11.08 -6.93
CA PHE A 114 -4.91 10.63 -6.31
C PHE A 114 -5.91 11.76 -6.04
N SER A 115 -5.59 13.01 -6.42
CA SER A 115 -6.53 14.12 -6.37
C SER A 115 -7.72 13.88 -7.31
N PRO A 116 -8.91 14.46 -7.02
CA PRO A 116 -10.10 14.29 -7.88
C PRO A 116 -9.87 14.67 -9.35
N GLU A 117 -9.00 15.65 -9.60
CA GLU A 117 -8.68 16.19 -10.92
C GLU A 117 -7.80 15.24 -11.75
N GLN A 118 -6.82 14.57 -11.12
CA GLN A 118 -5.88 13.65 -11.77
C GLN A 118 -6.40 12.20 -11.76
N TRP A 119 -7.29 11.85 -10.84
CA TRP A 119 -7.72 10.48 -10.62
C TRP A 119 -8.24 9.74 -11.88
N PRO A 120 -9.06 10.33 -12.78
CA PRO A 120 -9.58 9.58 -13.93
C PRO A 120 -8.50 9.02 -14.86
N ASP A 121 -7.42 9.78 -15.10
CA ASP A 121 -6.28 9.32 -15.91
C ASP A 121 -5.34 8.39 -15.12
N THR A 122 -5.17 8.63 -13.81
CA THR A 122 -4.42 7.73 -12.92
C THR A 122 -5.09 6.35 -12.83
N GLU A 123 -6.42 6.29 -12.63
CA GLU A 123 -7.22 5.05 -12.59
C GLU A 123 -7.05 4.25 -13.88
N ARG A 124 -7.17 4.92 -15.03
CA ARG A 124 -7.01 4.32 -16.35
C ARG A 124 -5.62 3.70 -16.53
N ARG A 125 -4.54 4.44 -16.19
CA ARG A 125 -3.15 3.95 -16.28
C ARG A 125 -2.90 2.78 -15.33
N LEU A 126 -3.44 2.81 -14.11
CA LEU A 126 -3.33 1.71 -13.15
C LEU A 126 -4.09 0.45 -13.62
N ASP A 127 -5.28 0.60 -14.20
CA ASP A 127 -6.04 -0.51 -14.78
C ASP A 127 -5.37 -1.10 -16.04
N GLU A 128 -4.69 -0.28 -16.86
CA GLU A 128 -3.82 -0.74 -17.95
C GLU A 128 -2.64 -1.57 -17.40
N LEU A 129 -1.92 -1.07 -16.38
CA LEU A 129 -0.84 -1.81 -15.71
C LEU A 129 -1.31 -3.14 -15.11
N ARG A 130 -2.51 -3.19 -14.52
CA ARG A 130 -3.13 -4.42 -14.01
C ARG A 130 -3.40 -5.44 -15.12
N LYS A 131 -3.95 -5.00 -16.26
CA LYS A 131 -4.19 -5.88 -17.43
C LYS A 131 -2.88 -6.44 -17.97
N THR A 132 -1.84 -5.61 -18.05
CA THR A 132 -0.50 -6.03 -18.46
C THR A 132 0.11 -7.03 -17.48
N ARG A 133 0.09 -6.76 -16.16
CA ARG A 133 0.55 -7.70 -15.12
C ARG A 133 -0.20 -9.04 -15.15
N SER A 134 -1.49 -9.03 -15.44
CA SER A 134 -2.29 -10.26 -15.58
C SER A 134 -1.83 -11.10 -16.79
N ARG A 135 -1.58 -10.46 -17.94
CA ARG A 135 -1.02 -11.14 -19.13
C ARG A 135 0.38 -11.68 -18.85
N GLU A 136 1.24 -10.91 -18.20
CA GLU A 136 2.61 -11.30 -17.78
C GLU A 136 2.69 -12.50 -16.81
N LEU A 137 1.56 -12.97 -16.26
CA LEU A 137 1.51 -14.06 -15.28
C LEU A 137 0.72 -15.29 -15.78
N PHE A 138 -0.16 -15.13 -16.78
CA PHE A 138 -1.11 -16.17 -17.19
C PHE A 138 -1.26 -16.33 -18.72
N GLY A 139 -0.53 -15.56 -19.53
CA GLY A 139 -0.48 -15.66 -21.00
C GLY A 139 0.90 -16.08 -21.49
#